data_AF-A0A7X0GNE8-F1
#
_entry.id   AF-A0A7X0GNE8-F1
#
_cell.length_a   1.000
_cell.length_b   1.000
_cell.length_c   1.000
_cell.angle_alpha   90.00
_cell.angle_beta   90.00
_cell.angle_gamma   90.00
#
_symmetry.space_group_name_H-M   'P 1'
#
loop_
_entity.id
_entity.type
_entity.pdbx_description
1 polymer ?
#
loop_
_entity_poly.entity_id
_entity_poly.type
_entity_poly.pdbx_seq_one_letter_code
_entity_poly.pdbx_strand_id
1 'polypeptide(L)'
;MACMPTGDVDFHDAVKEVFRGYPETQGKYALSSLALERRRRVDVDKEVAVSRIEGRKIITEFEERKSVIRMQLCLKWNFDCTECLMWEEAPE
;
A
#
# COMPACT_ATOMS: atom_id res chain seq x y z
N MET A 1 -13.45 -4.88 -20.77
CA MET A 1 -12.24 -5.74 -20.80
C MET A 1 -11.74 -5.80 -19.38
N ALA A 2 -11.86 -6.95 -18.70
CA ALA A 2 -11.59 -7.04 -17.27
C ALA A 2 -10.09 -6.85 -17.00
N CYS A 3 -9.75 -5.90 -16.14
CA CYS A 3 -8.39 -5.68 -15.61
C CYS A 3 -7.97 -6.80 -14.64
N MET A 4 -8.23 -8.06 -14.98
CA MET A 4 -7.77 -9.15 -14.13
C MET A 4 -6.26 -9.29 -14.30
N PRO A 5 -5.49 -9.32 -13.20
CA PRO A 5 -4.08 -9.63 -13.26
C PRO A 5 -3.88 -11.01 -13.89
N THR A 6 -2.91 -11.10 -14.80
CA THR A 6 -2.60 -12.33 -15.54
C THR A 6 -1.79 -13.34 -14.70
N GLY A 7 -1.39 -12.96 -13.48
CA GLY A 7 -0.76 -13.83 -12.48
C GLY A 7 -1.56 -13.86 -11.18
N ASP A 8 -1.29 -14.86 -10.34
CA ASP A 8 -1.88 -15.02 -9.00
C ASP A 8 -3.42 -15.09 -8.98
N VAL A 9 -4.02 -15.66 -10.04
CA VAL A 9 -5.48 -15.71 -10.24
C VAL A 9 -6.20 -16.32 -9.03
N ASP A 10 -5.71 -17.46 -8.52
CA ASP A 10 -6.32 -18.14 -7.36
C ASP A 10 -6.30 -17.27 -6.09
N PHE A 11 -5.24 -16.51 -5.87
CA PHE A 11 -5.15 -15.55 -4.77
C PHE A 11 -6.16 -14.41 -4.94
N HIS A 12 -6.24 -13.84 -6.15
CA HIS A 12 -7.20 -12.79 -6.44
C HIS A 12 -8.65 -13.25 -6.28
N ASP A 13 -8.96 -14.48 -6.66
CA ASP A 13 -10.30 -15.05 -6.47
C ASP A 13 -10.60 -15.28 -4.99
N ALA A 14 -9.65 -15.80 -4.20
CA ALA A 14 -9.81 -15.90 -2.75
C ALA A 14 -10.09 -14.53 -2.09
N VAL A 15 -9.36 -13.47 -2.49
CA VAL A 15 -9.59 -12.11 -1.98
C VAL A 15 -10.96 -11.56 -2.40
N LYS A 16 -11.43 -11.86 -3.62
CA LYS A 16 -12.79 -11.46 -4.04
C LYS A 16 -13.86 -12.12 -3.17
N GLU A 17 -13.70 -13.38 -2.80
CA GLU A 17 -14.67 -14.03 -1.88
C GLU A 17 -14.71 -13.35 -0.51
N VAL A 18 -13.55 -12.90 0.02
CA VAL A 18 -13.51 -12.12 1.26
C VAL A 18 -14.32 -10.83 1.12
N PHE A 19 -14.09 -10.04 0.08
CA PHE A 19 -14.86 -8.81 -0.14
C PHE A 19 -16.36 -9.04 -0.36
N ARG A 20 -16.76 -10.18 -0.92
CA ARG A 20 -18.18 -10.55 -1.04
C ARG A 20 -18.82 -10.80 0.33
N GLY A 21 -18.05 -11.29 1.30
CA GLY A 21 -18.50 -11.47 2.69
C GLY A 21 -18.66 -10.17 3.47
N TYR A 22 -18.00 -9.08 3.05
CA TYR A 22 -17.98 -7.78 3.74
C TYR A 22 -18.25 -6.61 2.77
N PRO A 23 -19.47 -6.50 2.20
CA PRO A 23 -19.77 -5.53 1.14
C PRO A 23 -19.56 -4.06 1.57
N GLU A 24 -19.73 -3.72 2.84
CA GLU A 24 -19.48 -2.40 3.40
C GLU A 24 -18.00 -1.97 3.41
N THR A 25 -17.09 -2.93 3.19
CA THR A 25 -15.66 -2.69 3.05
C THR A 25 -15.25 -2.47 1.60
N GLN A 26 -16.13 -2.82 0.63
CA GLN A 26 -15.91 -2.59 -0.80
C GLN A 26 -15.88 -1.08 -1.07
N GLY A 27 -14.68 -0.53 -1.24
CA GLY A 27 -14.45 0.90 -1.44
C GLY A 27 -13.66 1.56 -0.32
N LYS A 28 -13.49 0.91 0.83
CA LYS A 28 -12.59 1.37 1.90
C LYS A 28 -11.18 0.80 1.76
N TYR A 29 -11.08 -0.40 1.18
CA TYR A 29 -9.82 -1.12 1.03
C TYR A 29 -9.59 -1.49 -0.43
N ALA A 30 -8.30 -1.55 -0.80
CA ALA A 30 -7.85 -1.99 -2.10
C ALA A 30 -6.61 -2.87 -1.92
N LEU A 31 -6.48 -3.88 -2.77
CA LEU A 31 -5.24 -4.64 -2.90
C LEU A 31 -4.27 -3.85 -3.79
N SER A 32 -3.06 -3.61 -3.30
CA SER A 32 -2.02 -2.85 -4.02
C SER A 32 -0.81 -3.73 -4.29
N SER A 33 -0.42 -3.86 -5.57
CA SER A 33 0.81 -4.56 -5.96
C SER A 33 2.04 -3.68 -5.73
N LEU A 34 3.19 -4.29 -5.46
CA LEU A 34 4.48 -3.59 -5.33
C LEU A 34 5.23 -3.47 -6.66
N ALA A 35 4.51 -3.50 -7.79
CA ALA A 35 5.12 -3.57 -9.11
C ALA A 35 5.88 -2.28 -9.47
N LEU A 36 5.40 -1.12 -9.00
CA LEU A 36 6.05 0.17 -9.27
C LEU A 36 7.32 0.34 -8.44
N GLU A 37 7.27 -0.03 -7.17
CA GLU A 37 8.37 -0.05 -6.22
C GLU A 37 9.49 -0.95 -6.74
N ARG A 38 9.15 -2.17 -7.19
CA ARG A 38 10.11 -3.08 -7.84
C ARG A 38 10.74 -2.48 -9.10
N ARG A 39 9.95 -1.81 -9.96
CA ARG A 39 10.48 -1.12 -11.17
C ARG A 39 11.44 0.01 -10.81
N ARG A 40 11.24 0.67 -9.67
CA ARG A 40 12.12 1.71 -9.12
C ARG A 40 13.30 1.15 -8.33
N ARG A 41 13.40 -0.17 -8.18
CA ARG A 41 14.43 -0.87 -7.39
C ARG A 41 14.43 -0.49 -5.90
N VAL A 42 13.26 -0.19 -5.37
CA VAL A 42 13.05 0.02 -3.94
C VAL A 42 13.22 -1.31 -3.22
N ASP A 43 14.07 -1.33 -2.20
CA ASP A 43 14.23 -2.45 -1.29
C ASP A 43 13.25 -2.29 -0.13
N VAL A 44 12.06 -2.88 -0.24
CA VAL A 44 10.98 -2.72 0.74
C VAL A 44 11.30 -3.27 2.13
N ASP A 45 12.37 -4.07 2.26
CA ASP A 45 12.86 -4.54 3.55
C ASP A 45 13.70 -3.45 4.26
N LYS A 46 14.31 -2.52 3.50
CA LYS A 46 15.17 -1.44 4.02
C LYS A 46 14.54 -0.06 3.92
N GLU A 47 13.62 0.13 2.98
CA GLU A 47 12.99 1.40 2.64
C GLU A 47 11.49 1.33 2.88
N VAL A 48 10.90 2.48 3.20
CA VAL A 48 9.45 2.68 3.30
C VAL A 48 9.02 3.85 2.46
N ALA A 49 7.78 3.79 1.98
CA ALA A 49 7.16 4.92 1.32
C ALA A 49 6.70 5.95 2.35
N VAL A 50 7.08 7.21 2.19
CA VAL A 50 6.52 8.35 2.91
C VAL A 50 5.79 9.21 1.90
N SER A 51 4.51 9.45 2.13
CA SER A 51 3.65 10.18 1.22
C SER A 51 3.17 11.49 1.84
N ARG A 52 3.08 12.51 0.99
CA ARG A 52 2.41 13.77 1.32
C ARG A 52 1.43 14.17 0.22
N ILE A 53 0.43 14.94 0.61
CA ILE A 53 -0.61 15.44 -0.29
C ILE A 53 -0.28 16.86 -0.71
N GLU A 54 -0.07 17.07 -2.00
CA GLU A 54 0.13 18.39 -2.60
C GLU A 54 -1.05 18.71 -3.54
N GLY A 55 -2.06 19.39 -2.99
CA GLY A 55 -3.29 19.70 -3.69
C GLY A 55 -4.07 18.44 -4.07
N ARG A 56 -4.07 18.08 -5.37
CA ARG A 56 -4.71 16.85 -5.89
C ARG A 56 -3.72 15.74 -6.22
N LYS A 57 -2.46 15.89 -5.81
CA LYS A 57 -1.40 14.93 -6.06
C LYS A 57 -1.00 14.27 -4.75
N ILE A 58 -0.71 12.98 -4.82
CA ILE A 58 0.01 12.26 -3.78
C ILE A 58 1.45 12.15 -4.28
N ILE A 59 2.39 12.70 -3.51
CA ILE A 59 3.82 12.55 -3.75
C ILE A 59 4.32 11.50 -2.78
N THR A 60 4.99 10.48 -3.30
CA THR A 60 5.57 9.40 -2.49
C THR A 60 7.08 9.42 -2.67
N GLU A 61 7.79 9.57 -1.58
CA GLU A 61 9.23 9.45 -1.46
C GLU A 61 9.56 8.14 -0.75
N PHE A 62 10.75 7.59 -1.02
CA PHE A 62 11.20 6.37 -0.37
C PHE A 62 12.38 6.71 0.53
N GLU A 63 12.26 6.35 1.79
CA GLU A 63 13.23 6.67 2.84
C GLU A 63 13.70 5.40 3.53
N GLU A 64 14.90 5.43 4.12
CA GLU A 64 15.35 4.34 4.97
C GLU A 64 14.39 4.15 6.15
N ARG A 65 14.03 2.91 6.44
CA ARG A 65 13.06 2.57 7.49
C ARG A 65 13.43 3.13 8.87
N LYS A 66 14.73 3.38 9.12
CA LYS A 66 15.25 3.96 10.38
C LYS A 66 15.09 5.48 10.48
N SER A 67 14.91 6.21 9.38
CA SER A 67 14.76 7.67 9.38
C SER A 67 13.33 8.13 9.68
N VAL A 68 12.37 7.21 9.64
CA VAL A 68 10.94 7.55 9.77
C VAL A 68 10.57 7.96 11.19
N ILE A 69 10.09 9.19 11.33
CA ILE A 69 9.70 9.82 12.61
C ILE A 69 8.26 9.43 12.99
N ARG A 70 8.00 9.19 14.28
CA ARG A 70 6.74 8.64 14.84
C ARG A 70 5.46 9.50 14.68
N MET A 71 5.51 10.66 14.02
CA MET A 71 4.35 11.51 13.76
C MET A 71 3.76 11.25 12.36
N GLN A 72 3.43 10.00 12.07
CA GLN A 72 2.93 9.60 10.75
C GLN A 72 1.77 8.61 10.87
N LEU A 73 0.84 8.65 9.90
CA LEU A 73 -0.28 7.72 9.81
C LEU A 73 0.05 6.61 8.82
N CYS A 74 -0.22 5.35 9.18
CA CYS A 74 0.01 4.25 8.24
C CYS A 74 -1.12 4.17 7.20
N LEU A 75 -0.76 4.29 5.92
CA LEU A 75 -1.66 4.18 4.77
C LEU A 75 -1.70 2.75 4.19
N LYS A 76 -0.59 2.00 4.30
CA LYS A 76 -0.49 0.64 3.77
C LYS A 76 0.28 -0.24 4.72
N TRP A 77 -0.38 -1.29 5.20
CA TRP A 77 0.24 -2.35 5.99
C TRP A 77 0.79 -3.46 5.10
N ASN A 78 1.78 -4.18 5.62
CA ASN A 78 2.10 -5.51 5.13
C ASN A 78 0.93 -6.48 5.41
N PHE A 79 1.00 -7.67 4.82
CA PHE A 79 -0.14 -8.59 4.80
C PHE A 79 -0.56 -9.07 6.21
N ASP A 80 0.40 -9.27 7.10
CA ASP A 80 0.21 -9.67 8.50
C ASP A 80 -0.05 -8.50 9.45
N CYS A 81 -0.14 -7.26 8.93
CA CYS A 81 -0.41 -6.04 9.70
C CYS A 81 0.59 -5.78 10.84
N THR A 82 1.81 -6.32 10.73
CA THR A 82 2.89 -6.14 11.70
C THR A 82 3.75 -4.92 11.38
N GLU A 83 3.75 -4.48 10.13
CA GLU A 83 4.63 -3.42 9.65
C GLU A 83 3.92 -2.52 8.64
N CYS A 84 4.16 -1.21 8.77
CA CYS A 84 3.73 -0.25 7.79
C CYS A 84 4.72 -0.17 6.62
N LEU A 85 4.18 -0.21 5.40
CA LEU A 85 4.91 -0.10 4.14
C LEU A 85 4.80 1.31 3.53
N MET A 86 3.73 2.04 3.85
CA MET A 86 3.50 3.41 3.38
C MET A 86 2.91 4.28 4.48
N TRP A 87 3.59 5.38 4.76
CA TRP A 87 3.20 6.37 5.73
C TRP A 87 2.68 7.64 5.07
N GLU A 88 1.83 8.37 5.78
CA GLU A 88 1.47 9.77 5.52
C GLU A 88 2.12 10.65 6.57
N GLU A 89 2.77 11.73 6.16
CA GLU A 89 3.21 12.77 7.09
C GLU A 89 2.00 13.36 7.84
N ALA A 90 2.01 13.32 9.17
CA ALA A 90 0.94 13.96 9.93
C ALA A 90 1.05 15.49 9.76
N PRO A 91 -0.07 16.21 9.57
CA PRO A 91 -0.05 17.66 9.60
C PRO A 91 0.43 18.16 10.97
N GLU A 92 1.29 19.18 10.96
CA GLU A 92 1.72 19.90 12.18
C GLU A 92 0.54 20.56 12.91
#